data_AF-U3J1W2-F1
#
_entry.id   AF-U3J1W2-F1
#
_cell.length_a   1.000
_cell.length_b   1.000
_cell.length_c   1.000
_cell.angle_alpha   90.00
_cell.angle_beta   90.00
_cell.angle_gamma   90.00
#
_symmetry.space_group_name_H-M   'P 1'
#
loop_
_entity.id
_entity.type
_entity.pdbx_description
1 polymer ?
#
loop_
_entity_poly.entity_id
_entity_poly.type
_entity_poly.pdbx_seq_one_letter_code
_entity_poly.pdbx_strand_id
1 'polypeptide(L)'
;MWGLRSSSAAASVFLQCFPPPQALDLCVQLLELGETALIVSDAKAQNRARDGPDLELLSGKEKAALANRKRERGNFYYQQADYVLAINSYDIALKVIGSSSKGSHGEAELLEVKVKCLNNLAASQLKLDHYEAALKSCNLVLEHQPGNIKALFRKGKVRC
;
A
#
# COMPACT_ATOMS: atom_id res chain seq x y z
N MET A 1 -14.12 -18.33 22.98
CA MET A 1 -12.97 -19.26 23.02
C MET A 1 -12.66 -19.59 21.56
N TRP A 2 -11.64 -18.95 21.00
CA TRP A 2 -11.27 -19.15 19.59
C TRP A 2 -10.36 -20.38 19.51
N GLY A 3 -10.79 -21.39 18.76
CA GLY A 3 -10.01 -22.60 18.50
C GLY A 3 -9.65 -22.67 17.03
N LEU A 4 -8.35 -22.67 16.73
CA LEU A 4 -7.81 -23.05 15.43
C LEU A 4 -7.71 -24.58 15.40
N ARG A 5 -8.41 -25.26 14.49
CA ARG A 5 -8.07 -26.62 14.09
C ARG A 5 -7.55 -26.59 12.68
N SER A 6 -6.27 -26.95 12.53
CA SER A 6 -5.63 -27.23 11.27
C SER A 6 -6.10 -28.59 10.76
N SER A 7 -6.49 -28.68 9.50
CA SER A 7 -6.44 -29.94 8.76
C SER A 7 -6.13 -29.66 7.30
N SER A 8 -4.99 -30.21 6.88
CA SER A 8 -4.56 -30.58 5.52
C SER A 8 -5.09 -29.77 4.32
N ALA A 9 -4.18 -29.04 3.67
CA ALA A 9 -4.20 -28.73 2.23
C ALA A 9 -5.50 -28.09 1.68
N ALA A 10 -5.84 -26.89 2.16
CA ALA A 10 -6.53 -25.85 1.39
C ALA A 10 -6.46 -24.57 2.21
N ALA A 11 -5.84 -23.51 1.68
CA ALA A 11 -5.78 -22.21 2.32
C ALA A 11 -7.21 -21.63 2.46
N SER A 12 -7.88 -21.94 3.56
CA SER A 12 -9.20 -21.39 3.87
C SER A 12 -9.05 -19.96 4.37
N VAL A 13 -9.08 -18.99 3.46
CA VAL A 13 -9.19 -17.57 3.82
C VAL A 13 -10.64 -17.28 4.20
N PHE A 14 -10.93 -17.25 5.50
CA PHE A 14 -12.24 -16.80 6.02
C PHE A 14 -12.35 -15.27 5.89
N LEU A 15 -12.91 -14.78 4.78
CA LEU A 15 -13.35 -13.38 4.68
C LEU A 15 -14.71 -13.23 5.40
N GLN A 16 -14.67 -12.77 6.65
CA GLN A 16 -15.86 -12.59 7.51
C GLN A 16 -16.71 -11.33 7.23
N CYS A 17 -16.51 -10.63 6.12
CA CYS A 17 -17.36 -9.49 5.75
C CYS A 17 -17.50 -9.45 4.24
N PHE A 18 -18.74 -9.28 3.76
CA PHE A 18 -19.11 -9.05 2.35
C PHE A 18 -18.08 -8.09 1.71
N PRO A 19 -17.11 -8.60 0.92
CA PRO A 19 -16.18 -7.71 0.27
C PRO A 19 -17.00 -6.86 -0.72
N PRO A 20 -16.81 -5.53 -0.80
CA PRO A 20 -17.38 -4.74 -1.88
C PRO A 20 -17.05 -5.41 -3.23
N PRO A 21 -17.82 -5.22 -4.31
CA PRO A 21 -17.56 -5.87 -5.59
C PRO A 21 -16.10 -5.70 -6.08
N GLN A 22 -15.44 -4.59 -5.73
CA GLN A 22 -14.01 -4.40 -6.03
C GLN A 22 -13.04 -5.23 -5.17
N ALA A 23 -13.44 -5.68 -3.98
CA ALA A 23 -12.66 -6.58 -3.14
C ALA A 23 -12.82 -8.04 -3.55
N LEU A 24 -13.88 -8.39 -4.29
CA LEU A 24 -13.92 -9.66 -5.03
C LEU A 24 -12.86 -9.67 -6.13
N ASP A 25 -12.71 -8.58 -6.88
CA ASP A 25 -11.65 -8.45 -7.89
C ASP A 25 -10.25 -8.60 -7.28
N LEU A 26 -10.03 -8.03 -6.09
CA LEU A 26 -8.75 -8.17 -5.38
C LEU A 26 -8.53 -9.58 -4.84
N CYS A 27 -9.58 -10.28 -4.40
CA CYS A 27 -9.48 -11.68 -3.96
C CYS A 27 -9.23 -12.61 -5.15
N VAL A 28 -9.87 -12.37 -6.30
CA VAL A 28 -9.62 -13.10 -7.56
C VAL A 28 -8.19 -12.87 -8.04
N GLN A 29 -7.63 -11.67 -7.87
CA GLN A 29 -6.23 -11.36 -8.18
C GLN A 29 -5.22 -12.05 -7.25
N LEU A 30 -5.66 -12.57 -6.10
CA LEU A 30 -4.82 -13.25 -5.10
C LEU A 30 -5.01 -14.78 -5.10
N LEU A 31 -5.86 -15.34 -5.97
CA LEU A 31 -6.05 -16.79 -6.13
C LEU A 31 -5.11 -17.35 -7.19
N GLU A 32 -4.47 -18.49 -6.90
CA GLU A 32 -3.70 -19.25 -7.90
C GLU A 32 -4.63 -20.05 -8.83
N LEU A 33 -4.23 -20.29 -10.08
CA LEU A 33 -5.02 -21.01 -11.09
C LEU A 33 -5.36 -22.44 -10.61
N GLY A 34 -6.59 -22.64 -10.12
CA GLY A 34 -7.10 -23.93 -9.66
C GLY A 34 -7.66 -23.93 -8.23
N GLU A 35 -7.56 -22.83 -7.50
CA GLU A 35 -8.09 -22.72 -6.13
C GLU A 35 -9.54 -22.25 -6.09
N THR A 36 -10.35 -22.87 -5.22
CA THR A 36 -11.75 -22.49 -4.95
C THR A 36 -11.86 -21.89 -3.55
N ALA A 37 -12.34 -20.63 -3.45
CA ALA A 37 -12.62 -19.99 -2.17
C ALA A 37 -14.13 -19.99 -1.87
N LEU A 38 -14.51 -20.35 -0.64
CA LEU A 38 -15.89 -20.33 -0.16
C LEU A 38 -16.17 -19.02 0.59
N ILE A 39 -17.12 -18.22 0.12
CA ILE A 39 -17.54 -16.97 0.78
C ILE A 39 -18.79 -17.27 1.60
N VAL A 40 -18.71 -17.16 2.93
CA VAL A 40 -19.85 -17.32 3.85
C VAL A 40 -20.27 -15.95 4.36
N SER A 41 -21.49 -15.51 4.03
CA SER A 41 -22.03 -14.21 4.41
C SER A 41 -23.06 -14.30 5.54
N ASP A 42 -22.83 -13.59 6.65
CA ASP A 42 -23.87 -13.31 7.66
C ASP A 42 -24.63 -12.03 7.31
N ALA A 43 -25.96 -12.12 7.28
CA ALA A 43 -26.89 -11.15 6.69
C ALA A 43 -27.09 -9.82 7.47
N LYS A 44 -26.09 -9.30 8.20
CA LYS A 44 -26.26 -8.13 9.09
C LYS A 44 -25.36 -6.91 8.86
N ALA A 45 -24.62 -6.82 7.76
CA ALA A 45 -23.83 -5.63 7.44
C ALA A 45 -24.45 -4.84 6.26
N GLN A 46 -25.33 -3.90 6.61
CA GLN A 46 -26.00 -3.01 5.66
C GLN A 46 -25.00 -1.98 5.10
N ASN A 47 -24.52 -2.29 3.90
CA ASN A 47 -24.02 -1.43 2.84
C ASN A 47 -23.98 0.10 3.12
N ARG A 48 -22.76 0.65 3.23
CA ARG A 48 -22.43 2.01 2.78
C ARG A 48 -21.15 1.93 1.96
N ALA A 49 -21.23 1.30 0.78
CA ALA A 49 -20.30 1.59 -0.31
C ALA A 49 -20.48 3.08 -0.67
N ARG A 50 -19.73 3.97 -0.02
CA ARG A 50 -19.48 5.30 -0.56
C ARG A 50 -18.52 5.08 -1.72
N ASP A 51 -18.88 5.55 -2.90
CA ASP A 51 -17.94 5.62 -4.03
C ASP A 51 -16.61 6.17 -3.53
N GLY A 52 -15.51 5.52 -3.93
CA GLY A 52 -14.17 5.97 -3.57
C GLY A 52 -14.01 7.45 -3.93
N PRO A 53 -13.33 8.26 -3.11
CA PRO A 53 -13.18 9.68 -3.41
C PRO A 53 -12.55 9.83 -4.79
N ASP A 54 -13.17 10.63 -5.65
CA ASP A 54 -12.61 10.96 -6.95
C ASP A 54 -11.28 11.69 -6.74
N LEU A 55 -10.19 11.00 -7.09
CA LEU A 55 -8.82 11.46 -6.84
C LEU A 55 -8.53 12.76 -7.59
N GLU A 56 -9.19 13.04 -8.71
CA GLU A 56 -8.97 14.26 -9.49
C GLU A 56 -9.62 15.48 -8.82
N LEU A 57 -10.71 15.29 -8.06
CA LEU A 57 -11.47 16.36 -7.41
C LEU A 57 -10.92 16.78 -6.03
N LEU A 58 -10.00 16.02 -5.46
CA LEU A 58 -9.44 16.33 -4.13
C LEU A 58 -8.49 17.54 -4.17
N SER A 59 -8.60 18.43 -3.19
CA SER A 59 -7.63 19.50 -3.00
C SER A 59 -6.25 18.96 -2.60
N GLY A 60 -5.18 19.74 -2.80
CA GLY A 60 -3.82 19.32 -2.45
C GLY A 60 -3.65 18.87 -0.99
N LYS A 61 -4.35 19.54 -0.05
CA LYS A 61 -4.36 19.18 1.37
C LYS A 61 -5.11 17.87 1.64
N GLU A 62 -6.25 17.66 1.01
CA GLU A 62 -7.02 16.41 1.15
C GLU A 62 -6.27 15.22 0.54
N LYS A 63 -5.59 15.43 -0.59
CA LYS A 63 -4.67 14.45 -1.18
C LYS A 63 -3.53 14.11 -0.22
N ALA A 64 -2.88 15.11 0.39
CA ALA A 64 -1.82 14.88 1.37
C ALA A 64 -2.33 14.08 2.58
N ALA A 65 -3.53 14.39 3.07
CA ALA A 65 -4.16 13.65 4.16
C ALA A 65 -4.48 12.20 3.74
N LEU A 66 -5.05 11.98 2.56
CA LEU A 66 -5.37 10.64 2.04
C LEU A 66 -4.11 9.80 1.82
N ALA A 67 -3.07 10.39 1.22
CA ALA A 67 -1.78 9.75 1.02
C ALA A 67 -1.12 9.39 2.36
N ASN A 68 -1.20 10.28 3.37
CA ASN A 68 -0.70 9.98 4.72
C ASN A 68 -1.45 8.80 5.36
N ARG A 69 -2.77 8.73 5.25
CA ARG A 69 -3.55 7.58 5.76
C ARG A 69 -3.11 6.28 5.10
N LYS A 70 -2.86 6.29 3.79
CA LYS A 70 -2.34 5.12 3.05
C LYS A 70 -0.92 4.76 3.47
N ARG A 71 -0.05 5.76 3.70
CA ARG A 71 1.29 5.57 4.27
C ARG A 71 1.25 4.94 5.65
N GLU A 72 0.35 5.39 6.53
CA GLU A 72 0.18 4.83 7.88
C GLU A 72 -0.32 3.38 7.84
N ARG A 73 -1.23 3.07 6.92
CA ARG A 73 -1.64 1.68 6.64
C ARG A 73 -0.45 0.83 6.20
N GLY A 74 0.41 1.35 5.33
CA GLY A 74 1.65 0.67 4.94
C GLY A 74 2.62 0.46 6.11
N ASN A 75 2.74 1.45 7.01
CA ASN A 75 3.56 1.32 8.22
C ASN A 75 3.05 0.21 9.13
N PHE A 76 1.73 0.07 9.28
CA PHE A 76 1.11 -1.00 10.06
C PHE A 76 1.50 -2.39 9.51
N TYR A 77 1.35 -2.62 8.20
CA TYR A 77 1.75 -3.88 7.58
C TYR A 77 3.27 -4.12 7.66
N TYR A 78 4.07 -3.06 7.49
CA TYR A 78 5.52 -3.15 7.63
C TYR A 78 5.95 -3.62 9.02
N GLN A 79 5.28 -3.13 10.08
CA GLN A 79 5.54 -3.56 11.46
C GLN A 79 5.19 -5.03 11.69
N GLN A 80 4.23 -5.58 10.93
CA GLN A 80 3.84 -6.99 10.95
C GLN A 80 4.71 -7.88 10.05
N ALA A 81 5.75 -7.31 9.43
CA ALA A 81 6.59 -7.96 8.41
C ALA A 81 5.82 -8.42 7.15
N ASP A 82 4.59 -7.94 6.95
CA ASP A 82 3.87 -8.12 5.70
C ASP A 82 4.29 -7.04 4.69
N TYR A 83 5.44 -7.28 4.06
CA TYR A 83 6.07 -6.31 3.17
C TYR A 83 5.33 -6.17 1.84
N VAL A 84 4.60 -7.19 1.39
CA VAL A 84 3.81 -7.14 0.15
C VAL A 84 2.63 -6.18 0.31
N LEU A 85 1.86 -6.31 1.40
CA LEU A 85 0.77 -5.37 1.70
C LEU A 85 1.27 -3.97 2.04
N ALA A 86 2.46 -3.86 2.65
CA ALA A 86 3.10 -2.58 2.89
C ALA A 86 3.42 -1.86 1.57
N ILE A 87 4.07 -2.55 0.62
CA ILE A 87 4.39 -2.03 -0.73
C ILE A 87 3.12 -1.55 -1.42
N ASN A 88 2.09 -2.39 -1.50
CA ASN A 88 0.82 -2.03 -2.14
C ASN A 88 0.22 -0.76 -1.52
N SER A 89 0.26 -0.64 -0.19
CA SER A 89 -0.25 0.54 0.52
C SER A 89 0.53 1.82 0.20
N TYR A 90 1.86 1.74 0.09
CA TYR A 90 2.70 2.87 -0.30
C TYR A 90 2.50 3.25 -1.78
N ASP A 91 2.35 2.28 -2.67
CA ASP A 91 2.09 2.54 -4.09
C ASP A 91 0.74 3.24 -4.29
N ILE A 92 -0.30 2.84 -3.55
CA ILE A 92 -1.57 3.55 -3.56
C ILE A 92 -1.38 5.00 -3.07
N ALA A 93 -0.59 5.22 -2.02
CA ALA A 93 -0.30 6.58 -1.54
C ALA A 93 0.40 7.43 -2.62
N LEU A 94 1.34 6.84 -3.36
CA LEU A 94 2.05 7.51 -4.45
C LEU A 94 1.14 7.81 -5.64
N LYS A 95 0.21 6.92 -5.98
CA LYS A 95 -0.81 7.16 -7.02
C LYS A 95 -1.70 8.35 -6.65
N VAL A 96 -2.15 8.45 -5.40
CA VAL A 96 -2.95 9.59 -4.90
C VAL A 96 -2.19 10.92 -5.07
N ILE A 97 -0.87 10.92 -4.81
CA ILE A 97 -0.03 12.12 -4.99
C ILE A 97 0.19 12.42 -6.48
N GLY A 98 0.34 11.38 -7.31
CA GLY A 98 0.56 11.49 -8.75
C GLY A 98 -0.64 11.99 -9.55
N SER A 99 -1.86 11.76 -9.06
CA SER A 99 -3.12 12.29 -9.62
C SER A 99 -3.31 13.80 -9.41
N SER A 100 -2.25 14.57 -9.17
CA SER A 100 -2.33 16.03 -9.06
C SER A 100 -2.01 16.68 -10.39
N SER A 101 -2.94 17.47 -10.94
CA SER A 101 -2.61 18.44 -11.99
C SER A 101 -1.57 19.42 -11.42
N LYS A 102 -0.47 19.66 -12.15
CA LYS A 102 0.60 20.61 -11.78
C LYS A 102 -0.03 21.98 -11.49
N GLY A 103 0.30 22.61 -10.35
CA GLY A 103 -0.16 23.96 -10.00
C GLY A 103 -1.19 24.08 -8.86
N SER A 104 -1.42 23.03 -8.06
CA SER A 104 -2.33 23.12 -6.90
C SER A 104 -1.63 23.65 -5.65
N HIS A 105 -2.29 24.50 -4.87
CA HIS A 105 -1.79 24.93 -3.56
C HIS A 105 -1.56 23.72 -2.64
N GLY A 106 -0.32 23.55 -2.13
CA GLY A 106 0.04 22.42 -1.25
C GLY A 106 1.13 21.47 -1.79
N GLU A 107 1.81 21.83 -2.90
CA GLU A 107 2.84 20.97 -3.52
C GLU A 107 3.98 20.60 -2.55
N ALA A 108 4.35 21.48 -1.62
CA ALA A 108 5.41 21.21 -0.64
C ALA A 108 5.02 20.10 0.35
N GLU A 109 3.79 20.13 0.88
CA GLU A 109 3.27 19.09 1.78
C GLU A 109 3.16 17.74 1.05
N LEU A 110 2.63 17.76 -0.19
CA LEU A 110 2.55 16.57 -1.03
C LEU A 110 3.93 15.98 -1.33
N LEU A 111 4.93 16.81 -1.61
CA LEU A 111 6.30 16.38 -1.85
C LEU A 111 6.90 15.74 -0.59
N GLU A 112 6.65 16.31 0.59
CA GLU A 112 7.12 15.73 1.85
C GLU A 112 6.52 14.34 2.08
N VAL A 113 5.21 14.18 1.86
CA VAL A 113 4.54 12.88 1.98
C VAL A 113 5.07 11.90 0.93
N LYS A 114 5.31 12.35 -0.31
CA LYS A 114 5.88 11.55 -1.39
C LYS A 114 7.24 10.98 -1.00
N VAL A 115 8.14 11.83 -0.50
CA VAL A 115 9.48 11.39 -0.07
C VAL A 115 9.41 10.37 1.07
N LYS A 116 8.51 10.57 2.04
CA LYS A 116 8.29 9.60 3.13
C LYS A 116 7.78 8.26 2.58
N CYS A 117 6.83 8.27 1.65
CA CYS A 117 6.29 7.07 1.03
C CYS A 117 7.35 6.31 0.23
N LEU A 118 8.10 6.99 -0.65
CA LEU A 118 9.17 6.38 -1.44
C LEU A 118 10.26 5.77 -0.56
N ASN A 119 10.61 6.44 0.54
CA ASN A 119 11.53 5.87 1.51
C ASN A 119 10.99 4.57 2.12
N ASN A 120 9.73 4.53 2.56
CA ASN A 120 9.18 3.33 3.18
C ASN A 120 8.96 2.21 2.16
N LEU A 121 8.63 2.56 0.92
CA LEU A 121 8.57 1.65 -0.22
C LEU A 121 9.94 1.00 -0.45
N ALA A 122 11.01 1.79 -0.54
CA ALA A 122 12.38 1.27 -0.69
C ALA A 122 12.78 0.33 0.45
N ALA A 123 12.38 0.65 1.69
CA ALA A 123 12.64 -0.20 2.84
C ALA A 123 11.93 -1.57 2.74
N SER A 124 10.69 -1.56 2.26
CA SER A 124 9.88 -2.77 2.08
C SER A 124 10.38 -3.62 0.92
N GLN A 125 10.77 -2.98 -0.18
CA GLN A 125 11.40 -3.64 -1.33
C GLN A 125 12.73 -4.31 -0.93
N LEU A 126 13.54 -3.64 -0.11
CA LEU A 126 14.77 -4.22 0.45
C LEU A 126 14.53 -5.43 1.35
N LYS A 127 13.36 -5.54 1.97
CA LYS A 127 13.00 -6.69 2.81
C LYS A 127 12.56 -7.91 2.00
N LEU A 128 12.20 -7.70 0.73
CA LEU A 128 11.83 -8.75 -0.22
C LEU A 128 12.94 -9.00 -1.26
N ASP A 129 14.15 -8.47 -1.04
CA ASP A 129 15.29 -8.57 -1.96
C ASP A 129 14.99 -8.04 -3.39
N HIS A 130 14.00 -7.16 -3.51
CA HIS A 130 13.67 -6.45 -4.75
C HIS A 130 14.64 -5.27 -4.97
N TYR A 131 15.92 -5.59 -5.12
CA TYR A 131 17.05 -4.65 -5.16
C TYR A 131 16.92 -3.57 -6.23
N GLU A 132 16.59 -3.95 -7.47
CA GLU A 132 16.40 -3.00 -8.58
C GLU A 132 15.27 -2.00 -8.31
N ALA A 133 14.15 -2.47 -7.76
CA ALA A 133 13.03 -1.62 -7.40
C ALA A 133 13.39 -0.67 -6.25
N ALA A 134 14.09 -1.18 -5.23
CA ALA A 134 14.58 -0.39 -4.11
C ALA A 134 15.55 0.71 -4.55
N LEU A 135 16.46 0.43 -5.50
CA LEU A 135 17.37 1.43 -6.07
C LEU A 135 16.62 2.55 -6.78
N LYS A 136 15.61 2.20 -7.59
CA LYS A 136 14.75 3.19 -8.27
C LYS A 136 14.04 4.08 -7.26
N SER A 137 13.42 3.48 -6.24
CA SER A 137 12.75 4.22 -5.15
C SER A 137 13.71 5.15 -4.40
N CYS A 138 14.93 4.69 -4.09
CA CYS A 138 15.96 5.53 -3.45
C CYS A 138 16.42 6.67 -4.35
N ASN A 139 16.63 6.44 -5.65
CA ASN A 139 17.04 7.49 -6.58
C ASN A 139 15.97 8.59 -6.69
N LEU A 140 14.69 8.21 -6.76
CA LEU A 140 13.58 9.18 -6.77
C LEU A 140 13.52 10.03 -5.49
N VAL A 141 13.89 9.47 -4.32
CA VAL A 141 14.02 10.27 -3.09
C VAL A 141 15.18 11.25 -3.21
N LEU A 142 16.33 10.80 -3.73
CA LEU A 142 17.55 11.62 -3.83
C LEU A 142 17.43 12.73 -4.89
N GLU A 143 16.60 12.56 -5.91
CA GLU A 143 16.23 13.62 -6.86
C GLU A 143 15.54 14.80 -6.16
N HIS A 144 14.73 14.52 -5.15
CA HIS A 144 14.01 15.55 -4.38
C HIS A 144 14.79 16.02 -3.14
N GLN A 145 15.54 15.12 -2.49
CA GLN A 145 16.29 15.38 -1.27
C GLN A 145 17.66 14.65 -1.34
N PRO A 146 18.67 15.25 -1.98
CA PRO A 146 19.97 14.60 -2.17
C PRO A 146 20.69 14.27 -0.85
N GLY A 147 20.41 15.01 0.22
CA GLY A 147 20.95 14.77 1.57
C GLY A 147 20.18 13.76 2.42
N ASN A 148 19.22 13.00 1.84
CA ASN A 148 18.39 12.09 2.62
C ASN A 148 19.18 10.86 3.10
N ILE A 149 19.59 10.86 4.36
CA ILE A 149 20.43 9.82 4.99
C ILE A 149 19.80 8.42 4.84
N LYS A 150 18.46 8.29 4.97
CA LYS A 150 17.76 7.01 4.86
C LYS A 150 17.87 6.43 3.44
N ALA A 151 17.69 7.27 2.42
CA ALA A 151 17.80 6.84 1.03
C ALA A 151 19.25 6.50 0.66
N LEU A 152 20.23 7.29 1.10
CA LEU A 152 21.66 7.02 0.88
C LEU A 152 22.07 5.69 1.51
N PHE A 153 21.70 5.45 2.77
CA PHE A 153 22.02 4.21 3.48
C PHE A 153 21.41 2.99 2.77
N ARG A 154 20.14 3.07 2.39
CA ARG A 154 19.43 1.99 1.69
C ARG A 154 20.02 1.71 0.31
N LYS A 155 20.38 2.75 -0.44
CA LYS A 155 21.06 2.63 -1.73
C LYS A 155 22.43 1.96 -1.59
N GLY A 156 23.19 2.27 -0.53
CA GLY A 156 24.43 1.58 -0.20
C GLY A 156 24.21 0.09 0.05
N LYS A 157 23.20 -0.26 0.84
CA LYS A 157 22.86 -1.67 1.17
C LYS A 157 22.54 -2.51 -0.06
N VAL A 158 21.97 -1.94 -1.12
CA VAL A 158 21.65 -2.71 -2.34
C VAL A 158 22.90 -3.12 -3.13
N ARG A 159 24.00 -2.36 -2.99
CA ARG A 159 25.22 -2.53 -3.78
C ARG A 159 26.28 -3.40 -3.09
N CYS A 160 26.01 -3.87 -1.87
CA CYS A 160 26.89 -4.72 -1.08
C CYS A 160 26.32 -6.14 -1.05
#